data_AF-A0A921B5F0-F1
#
_entry.id   AF-A0A921B5F0-F1
#
_cell.length_a   1.000
_cell.length_b   1.000
_cell.length_c   1.000
_cell.angle_alpha   90.00
_cell.angle_beta   90.00
_cell.angle_gamma   90.00
#
_symmetry.space_group_name_H-M   'P 1'
#
loop_
_entity.id
_entity.type
_entity.pdbx_description
1 polymer ?
#
loop_
_entity_poly.entity_id
_entity_poly.type
_entity_poly.pdbx_seq_one_letter_code
_entity_poly.pdbx_strand_id
1 'polypeptide(L)' 'MKDILELYEELDKTKAYKPKSMASNRWKVNHIKDLKRKIAMSIDIEEYRKYLEEKK' A
#
# COMPACT_ATOMS: atom_id res chain seq x y z
N MET A 1 1.40 -14.86 4.05
CA MET A 1 2.12 -13.65 3.61
C MET A 1 1.17 -12.88 2.72
N LYS A 2 1.04 -11.55 2.88
CA LYS A 2 0.27 -10.77 1.91
C LYS A 2 1.05 -10.70 0.60
N ASP A 3 0.36 -10.90 -0.51
CA ASP A 3 0.90 -10.71 -1.86
C ASP A 3 1.20 -9.21 -2.10
N ILE A 4 2.14 -8.88 -2.97
CA ILE A 4 2.45 -7.50 -3.33
C ILE A 4 1.22 -6.78 -3.90
N LEU A 5 0.34 -7.51 -4.61
CA LEU A 5 -0.92 -6.98 -5.12
C LEU A 5 -1.81 -6.48 -3.98
N GLU A 6 -1.98 -7.29 -2.92
CA GLU A 6 -2.75 -6.93 -1.74
C GLU A 6 -2.14 -5.73 -1.02
N LEU A 7 -0.81 -5.62 -0.97
CA LEU A 7 -0.11 -4.48 -0.37
C LEU A 7 -0.37 -3.19 -1.15
N TYR A 8 -0.37 -3.24 -2.49
CA TYR A 8 -0.68 -2.08 -3.32
C TYR A 8 -2.15 -1.68 -3.25
N GLU A 9 -3.08 -2.62 -3.23
CA GLU A 9 -4.50 -2.32 -3.00
C GLU A 9 -4.73 -1.66 -1.65
N GLU A 10 -4.12 -2.20 -0.60
CA GLU A 10 -4.22 -1.65 0.75
C GLU A 10 -3.62 -0.25 0.82
N LEU A 11 -2.52 -0.01 0.11
CA LEU A 11 -1.91 1.32 0.00
C LEU A 11 -2.86 2.32 -0.68
N ASP A 12 -3.51 1.93 -1.77
CA ASP A 12 -4.45 2.80 -2.48
C ASP A 12 -5.72 3.06 -1.65
N LYS A 13 -6.28 2.03 -0.99
CA LYS A 13 -7.38 2.17 -0.02
C LYS A 13 -7.00 3.13 1.11
N THR A 14 -5.79 2.99 1.67
CA THR A 14 -5.29 3.84 2.76
C THR A 14 -5.05 5.28 2.30
N LYS A 15 -4.59 5.50 1.07
CA LYS A 15 -4.46 6.86 0.49
C LYS A 15 -5.82 7.53 0.33
N ALA A 16 -6.82 6.79 -0.15
CA ALA A 16 -8.19 7.28 -0.34
C ALA A 16 -8.93 7.53 0.99
N TYR A 17 -8.55 6.84 2.07
CA TYR A 17 -9.13 7.02 3.40
C TYR A 17 -9.01 8.48 3.88
N LYS A 18 -10.14 9.10 4.26
CA LYS A 18 -10.19 10.44 4.85
C LYS A 18 -10.17 10.35 6.39
N PRO A 19 -9.06 10.72 7.06
CA PRO A 19 -9.00 10.71 8.52
C PRO A 19 -9.95 11.74 9.13
N LYS A 20 -10.60 11.38 10.23
CA LYS A 20 -11.59 12.21 10.95
C LYS A 20 -11.03 12.90 12.20
N SER A 21 -9.81 12.54 12.60
CA SER A 21 -9.12 13.05 13.78
C SER A 21 -7.60 13.04 13.60
N MET A 22 -6.88 13.80 14.43
CA MET A 22 -5.41 13.77 14.45
C MET A 22 -4.84 12.36 14.72
N ALA A 23 -5.51 11.57 15.56
CA ALA A 23 -5.13 10.18 15.81
C ALA A 23 -5.26 9.31 14.54
N SER A 24 -6.40 9.41 13.85
CA SER A 24 -6.59 8.67 12.58
C SER A 24 -5.65 9.13 11.47
N ASN A 25 -5.24 10.41 11.46
CA ASN A 25 -4.25 10.92 10.52
C ASN A 25 -2.86 10.35 10.80
N ARG A 26 -2.44 10.31 12.08
CA ARG A 26 -1.19 9.66 12.49
C ARG A 26 -1.17 8.18 12.13
N TRP A 27 -2.27 7.48 12.38
CA TRP A 27 -2.42 6.08 11.96
C TRP A 27 -2.26 5.94 10.44
N LYS A 28 -2.97 6.74 9.64
CA LYS A 28 -2.87 6.73 8.17
C LYS A 28 -1.42 6.91 7.69
N VAL A 29 -0.71 7.89 8.24
CA VAL A 29 0.67 8.19 7.85
C VAL A 29 1.61 7.03 8.20
N ASN A 30 1.50 6.48 9.42
CA ASN A 30 2.31 5.34 9.84
C ASN A 30 2.02 4.10 9.00
N HIS A 31 0.74 3.82 8.75
CA HIS A 31 0.31 2.66 7.96
C HIS A 31 0.81 2.74 6.52
N ILE A 32 0.75 3.91 5.89
CA ILE A 32 1.33 4.14 4.55
C ILE A 32 2.84 3.89 4.55
N LYS A 33 3.56 4.33 5.58
CA LYS A 33 5.01 4.12 5.69
C LYS A 33 5.35 2.63 5.80
N ASP A 34 4.60 1.88 6.60
CA ASP A 34 4.77 0.44 6.76
C ASP A 34 4.46 -0.34 5.48
N LEU A 35 3.38 0.02 4.78
CA LEU A 35 3.03 -0.57 3.49
C LEU A 35 4.12 -0.34 2.44
N LYS A 36 4.65 0.89 2.33
CA LYS A 36 5.78 1.19 1.44
C LYS A 36 7.02 0.36 1.75
N ARG A 37 7.33 0.17 3.05
CA ARG A 37 8.47 -0.66 3.45
C ARG A 37 8.27 -2.12 3.09
N LYS A 38 7.07 -2.67 3.33
CA LYS A 38 6.73 -4.05 2.96
C LYS A 38 6.83 -4.27 1.45
N ILE A 39 6.24 -3.36 0.66
CA ILE A 39 6.32 -3.40 -0.80
C ILE A 39 7.78 -3.37 -1.25
N ALA A 40 8.61 -2.47 -0.69
CA ALA A 40 10.03 -2.38 -1.04
C ALA A 40 10.83 -3.64 -0.69
N MET A 41 10.44 -4.35 0.37
CA MET A 41 11.04 -5.63 0.76
C MET A 41 10.52 -6.82 -0.06
N SER A 42 9.33 -6.69 -0.65
CA SER A 42 8.68 -7.72 -1.48
C SER A 42 9.03 -7.62 -2.96
N ILE A 43 9.96 -6.75 -3.39
CA ILE A 43 10.23 -6.53 -4.82
C ILE A 43 10.85 -7.77 -5.48
N ASP A 44 9.97 -8.61 -6.03
CA ASP A 44 10.15 -9.23 -7.33
C ASP A 44 9.63 -8.25 -8.40
N ILE A 45 10.45 -7.95 -9.41
CA ILE A 45 10.12 -7.02 -10.50
C ILE A 45 8.93 -7.54 -11.32
N GLU A 46 8.75 -8.86 -11.43
CA GLU A 46 7.67 -9.45 -12.23
C GLU A 46 6.28 -9.21 -11.64
N GLU A 47 6.12 -9.33 -10.31
CA GLU A 47 4.84 -9.09 -9.66
C GLU A 47 4.43 -7.61 -9.73
N TYR A 48 5.39 -6.68 -9.65
CA TYR A 48 5.13 -5.25 -9.81
C TYR A 48 4.68 -4.90 -11.24
N ARG A 49 5.27 -5.54 -12.25
CA ARG A 49 4.85 -5.39 -13.64
C ARG A 49 3.40 -5.86 -13.84
N LYS A 50 3.04 -7.00 -13.25
CA LYS A 50 1.67 -7.53 -13.29
C LYS A 50 0.66 -6.57 -12.66
N TYR A 51 0.99 -5.95 -11.53
CA TYR A 51 0.17 -4.89 -10.93
C TYR A 51 -0.11 -3.71 -11.88
N LEU A 52 0.90 -3.26 -12.62
CA LEU A 52 0.75 -2.17 -13.59
C LEU A 52 -0.09 -2.57 -14.81
N GLU A 53 -0.04 -3.85 -15.21
CA GLU A 53 -0.83 -4.40 -16.31
C GLU A 53 -2.31 -4.60 -15.90
N GLU A 54 -2.61 -5.11 -14.70
CA GLU A 54 -3.98 -5.29 -14.20
C GLU A 54 -4.73 -3.98 -13.93
N LYS A 55 -4.00 -2.88 -13.70
CA LYS A 55 -4.58 -1.56 -13.42
C LYS A 55 -4.86 -0.72 -14.68
N LYS A 56 -4.38 -1.16 -15.86
CA LYS A 56 -4.67 -0.53 -17.16
C LYS A 56 -6.04 -0.92 -17.68
#